data_AF-A0A973GEW6-F1
#
_entry.id   AF-A0A973GEW6-F1
#
_cell.length_a   1.000
_cell.length_b   1.000
_cell.length_c   1.000
_cell.angle_alpha   90.00
_cell.angle_beta   90.00
_cell.angle_gamma   90.00
#
_symmetry.space_group_name_H-M   'P 1'
#
loop_
_entity.id
_entity.type
_entity.pdbx_description
1 polymer ?
#
loop_
_entity_poly.entity_id
_entity_poly.type
_entity_poly.pdbx_seq_one_letter_code
_entity_poly.pdbx_strand_id
1 'polypeptide(L)'
;QIRGDVVGLAPSASAAATLSEALGARCETAAKWIYESVGDGGAQRAVAYQRAMVALTDTEATYWDHSDANQRRNALAATQDQWRFRRGALVIVDEASMADTRTLAALVEQAAAVDAKVLLVGDHLQRGAVDAGGAFGMLARRGPTAELRTLWRFSHPWEARATLDLRHGDTAALDAYVQHERVSHGAHDDMLDDALAAAAESEALGRTVLLAAPDRRTVSELNARTRAERIRVGTVRTVGITLSDGLTGGIGDRIVTRRNDRRLRTSDGFVRNGDLWQITAVLPDGGLRVQPINEPAGATVRLPATYVAEAVELGYATTTARSQGMTVDETHTVITAGMAREDLYVAVSRGRHLNRLYVATDRPDPDCLPVGETATAREVLNRILATTHAETSATETWATHHPETPQPPVPATRRQPAIPPLRPQMTPRPWTPPPSPITQGPVLDRW
;
A
#
# COMPACT_ATOMS: atom_id res chain seq x y z
N GLN A 1 25.83 -25.61 4.12
CA GLN A 1 25.11 -24.47 4.73
C GLN A 1 23.73 -24.44 4.07
N ILE A 2 22.69 -24.90 4.75
CA ILE A 2 21.33 -24.92 4.17
C ILE A 2 20.92 -23.46 4.01
N ARG A 3 20.85 -22.95 2.78
CA ARG A 3 20.19 -21.66 2.52
C ARG A 3 18.75 -21.84 2.98
N GLY A 4 18.38 -21.18 4.09
CA GLY A 4 17.01 -21.16 4.56
C GLY A 4 16.11 -20.57 3.48
N ASP A 5 14.94 -21.15 3.30
CA ASP A 5 13.92 -20.63 2.38
C ASP A 5 13.45 -19.25 2.87
N VAL A 6 13.36 -18.26 1.99
CA VAL A 6 12.88 -16.91 2.34
C VAL A 6 11.55 -16.68 1.64
N VAL A 7 10.52 -16.38 2.43
CA VAL A 7 9.18 -16.06 1.94
C VAL A 7 8.81 -14.66 2.37
N GLY A 8 8.54 -13.78 1.41
CA GLY A 8 8.00 -12.44 1.67
C GLY A 8 6.48 -12.43 1.60
N LEU A 9 5.85 -11.71 2.51
CA LEU A 9 4.41 -11.51 2.55
C LEU A 9 4.13 -10.01 2.64
N ALA A 10 3.21 -9.53 1.83
CA ALA A 10 2.83 -8.12 1.76
C ALA A 10 1.30 -7.95 1.74
N PRO A 11 0.76 -6.75 2.03
CA PRO A 11 -0.69 -6.53 2.06
C PRO A 11 -1.33 -6.50 0.65
N SER A 12 -0.57 -6.14 -0.39
CA SER A 12 -1.09 -5.97 -1.75
C SER A 12 -0.22 -6.67 -2.79
N ALA A 13 -0.79 -6.93 -3.98
CA ALA A 13 -0.08 -7.58 -5.07
C ALA A 13 1.09 -6.73 -5.59
N SER A 14 0.92 -5.41 -5.63
CA SER A 14 1.97 -4.48 -6.03
C SER A 14 3.09 -4.43 -4.99
N ALA A 15 2.76 -4.38 -3.68
CA ALA A 15 3.75 -4.45 -2.62
C ALA A 15 4.51 -5.79 -2.62
N ALA A 16 3.81 -6.90 -2.88
CA ALA A 16 4.46 -8.21 -3.02
C ALA A 16 5.41 -8.26 -4.22
N ALA A 17 5.07 -7.62 -5.34
CA ALA A 17 5.95 -7.54 -6.51
C ALA A 17 7.23 -6.74 -6.19
N THR A 18 7.11 -5.56 -5.59
CA THR A 18 8.25 -4.74 -5.15
C THR A 18 9.13 -5.48 -4.13
N LEU A 19 8.51 -6.17 -3.16
CA LEU A 19 9.22 -6.97 -2.17
C LEU A 19 9.97 -8.14 -2.83
N SER A 20 9.37 -8.79 -3.83
CA SER A 20 9.99 -9.88 -4.57
C SER A 20 11.24 -9.41 -5.32
N GLU A 21 11.15 -8.26 -5.99
CA GLU A 21 12.29 -7.64 -6.68
C GLU A 21 13.41 -7.28 -5.71
N ALA A 22 13.08 -6.68 -4.56
CA ALA A 22 14.06 -6.27 -3.56
C ALA A 22 14.74 -7.46 -2.86
N LEU A 23 14.00 -8.53 -2.55
CA LEU A 23 14.53 -9.70 -1.84
C LEU A 23 15.14 -10.75 -2.77
N GLY A 24 14.80 -10.74 -4.07
CA GLY A 24 15.11 -11.85 -4.97
C GLY A 24 14.47 -13.16 -4.53
N ALA A 25 13.36 -13.08 -3.79
CA ALA A 25 12.69 -14.20 -3.13
C ALA A 25 11.20 -14.25 -3.48
N ARG A 26 10.58 -15.41 -3.24
CA ARG A 26 9.15 -15.57 -3.49
C ARG A 26 8.38 -14.67 -2.53
N CYS A 27 7.58 -13.77 -3.11
CA CYS A 27 6.68 -12.93 -2.35
C CYS A 27 5.24 -13.08 -2.82
N GLU A 28 4.32 -13.09 -1.87
CA GLU A 28 2.89 -13.23 -2.12
C GLU A 28 2.11 -12.28 -1.21
N THR A 29 0.82 -12.07 -1.48
CA THR A 29 0.00 -11.35 -0.52
C THR A 29 -0.30 -12.23 0.69
N ALA A 30 -0.34 -11.65 1.89
CA ALA A 30 -0.71 -12.39 3.11
C ALA A 30 -2.09 -13.06 2.96
N ALA A 31 -3.06 -12.33 2.37
CA ALA A 31 -4.39 -12.86 2.07
C ALA A 31 -4.36 -14.08 1.13
N LYS A 32 -3.56 -14.04 0.05
CA LYS A 32 -3.41 -15.19 -0.86
C LYS A 32 -2.73 -16.35 -0.13
N TRP A 33 -1.68 -16.08 0.64
CA TRP A 33 -1.02 -17.12 1.42
C TRP A 33 -1.99 -17.82 2.36
N ILE A 34 -2.82 -17.08 3.10
CA ILE A 34 -3.84 -17.67 3.99
C ILE A 34 -4.89 -18.45 3.20
N TYR A 35 -5.46 -17.86 2.13
CA TYR A 35 -6.44 -18.51 1.27
C TYR A 35 -5.93 -19.86 0.75
N GLU A 36 -4.69 -19.90 0.28
CA GLU A 36 -4.10 -21.10 -0.28
C GLU A 36 -3.61 -22.07 0.81
N SER A 37 -3.00 -21.61 1.90
CA SER A 37 -2.44 -22.52 2.92
C SER A 37 -3.52 -23.23 3.72
N VAL A 38 -4.38 -22.45 4.41
CA VAL A 38 -5.33 -22.95 5.42
C VAL A 38 -6.78 -22.52 5.17
N GLY A 39 -7.01 -21.59 4.24
CA GLY A 39 -8.33 -21.10 3.85
C GLY A 39 -9.01 -21.95 2.78
N ASP A 40 -9.99 -21.35 2.11
CA ASP A 40 -10.87 -22.03 1.14
C ASP A 40 -10.10 -22.71 0.00
N GLY A 41 -9.03 -22.09 -0.51
CA GLY A 41 -8.21 -22.69 -1.55
C GLY A 41 -7.55 -23.99 -1.09
N GLY A 42 -7.01 -23.99 0.13
CA GLY A 42 -6.47 -25.19 0.77
C GLY A 42 -7.53 -26.26 1.02
N ALA A 43 -8.70 -25.86 1.53
CA ALA A 43 -9.82 -26.77 1.79
C ALA A 43 -10.37 -27.42 0.51
N GLN A 44 -10.58 -26.64 -0.55
CA GLN A 44 -11.02 -27.13 -1.86
C GLN A 44 -10.02 -28.12 -2.44
N ARG A 45 -8.71 -27.83 -2.33
CA ARG A 45 -7.67 -28.78 -2.75
C ARG A 45 -7.66 -30.05 -1.93
N ALA A 46 -7.88 -29.98 -0.62
CA ALA A 46 -7.98 -31.17 0.22
C ALA A 46 -9.15 -32.06 -0.20
N VAL A 47 -10.33 -31.49 -0.50
CA VAL A 47 -11.48 -32.23 -1.03
C VAL A 47 -11.16 -32.86 -2.38
N ALA A 48 -10.56 -32.10 -3.31
CA ALA A 48 -10.15 -32.62 -4.62
C ALA A 48 -9.11 -33.75 -4.50
N TYR A 49 -8.18 -33.63 -3.54
CA TYR A 49 -7.17 -34.66 -3.26
C TYR A 49 -7.82 -35.94 -2.74
N GLN A 50 -8.78 -35.84 -1.82
CA GLN A 50 -9.53 -37.00 -1.33
C GLN A 50 -10.33 -37.69 -2.44
N ARG A 51 -10.97 -36.92 -3.34
CA ARG A 51 -11.65 -37.49 -4.51
C ARG A 51 -10.69 -38.24 -5.43
N ALA A 52 -9.50 -37.69 -5.68
CA ALA A 52 -8.47 -38.38 -6.45
C ALA A 52 -7.98 -39.66 -5.76
N MET A 53 -7.88 -39.66 -4.42
CA MET A 53 -7.53 -40.86 -3.65
C MET A 53 -8.61 -41.94 -3.73
N VAL A 54 -9.89 -41.58 -3.63
CA VAL A 54 -11.00 -42.55 -3.78
C VAL A 54 -11.01 -43.16 -5.19
N ALA A 55 -10.80 -42.35 -6.23
CA ALA A 55 -10.73 -42.84 -7.61
C ALA A 55 -9.59 -43.85 -7.84
N LEU A 56 -8.48 -43.74 -7.09
CA LEU A 56 -7.38 -44.73 -7.14
C LEU A 56 -7.72 -46.07 -6.50
N THR A 57 -8.76 -46.11 -5.66
CA THR A 57 -9.21 -47.35 -5.00
C THR A 57 -10.38 -48.02 -5.71
N ASP A 58 -10.91 -47.39 -6.77
CA ASP A 58 -12.01 -47.94 -7.55
C ASP A 58 -11.53 -49.15 -8.36
N THR A 59 -12.07 -50.32 -8.07
CA THR A 59 -11.72 -51.59 -8.70
C THR A 59 -12.35 -51.76 -10.08
N GLU A 60 -13.38 -50.97 -10.42
CA GLU A 60 -14.03 -50.99 -11.75
C GLU A 60 -13.38 -50.01 -12.74
N ALA A 61 -12.53 -49.10 -12.25
CA ALA A 61 -11.85 -48.09 -13.07
C ALA A 61 -10.74 -48.69 -13.95
N THR A 62 -10.51 -48.07 -15.11
CA THR A 62 -9.46 -48.51 -16.03
C THR A 62 -8.08 -48.06 -15.57
N TYR A 63 -7.03 -48.66 -16.14
CA TYR A 63 -5.65 -48.19 -15.96
C TYR A 63 -5.48 -46.69 -16.24
N TRP A 64 -6.14 -46.16 -17.29
CA TRP A 64 -6.04 -44.76 -17.65
C TRP A 64 -6.73 -43.85 -16.64
N ASP A 65 -7.84 -44.29 -16.05
CA ASP A 65 -8.53 -43.58 -14.98
C ASP A 65 -7.65 -43.49 -13.72
N HIS A 66 -7.00 -44.59 -13.34
CA HIS A 66 -6.04 -44.58 -12.23
C HIS A 66 -4.83 -43.70 -12.52
N SER A 67 -4.30 -43.73 -13.75
CA SER A 67 -3.16 -42.89 -14.15
C SER A 67 -3.51 -41.40 -14.06
N ASP A 68 -4.68 -40.99 -14.57
CA ASP A 68 -5.15 -39.61 -14.48
C ASP A 68 -5.44 -39.20 -13.02
N ALA A 69 -6.09 -40.05 -12.22
CA ALA A 69 -6.29 -39.81 -10.79
C ALA A 69 -4.97 -39.64 -10.03
N ASN A 70 -3.96 -40.47 -10.35
CA ASN A 70 -2.62 -40.38 -9.77
C ASN A 70 -1.92 -39.06 -10.15
N GLN A 71 -2.03 -38.64 -11.41
CA GLN A 71 -1.48 -37.38 -11.88
C GLN A 71 -2.15 -36.18 -11.19
N ARG A 72 -3.48 -36.19 -11.07
CA ARG A 72 -4.24 -35.16 -10.34
C ARG A 72 -3.84 -35.10 -8.87
N ARG A 73 -3.75 -36.25 -8.19
CA ARG A 73 -3.29 -36.34 -6.80
C ARG A 73 -1.91 -35.70 -6.62
N ASN A 74 -0.95 -36.04 -7.49
CA ASN A 74 0.42 -35.52 -7.42
C ASN A 74 0.47 -34.00 -7.70
N ALA A 75 -0.31 -33.52 -8.69
CA ALA A 75 -0.40 -32.09 -8.99
C ALA A 75 -1.01 -31.28 -7.83
N LEU A 76 -2.04 -31.82 -7.17
CA LEU A 76 -2.65 -31.20 -6.00
C LEU A 76 -1.68 -31.16 -4.81
N ALA A 77 -0.96 -32.25 -4.55
CA ALA A 77 0.07 -32.30 -3.51
C ALA A 77 1.19 -31.29 -3.77
N ALA A 78 1.75 -31.28 -4.98
CA ALA A 78 2.81 -30.34 -5.37
C ALA A 78 2.34 -28.89 -5.29
N THR A 79 1.07 -28.61 -5.56
CA THR A 79 0.49 -27.27 -5.37
C THR A 79 0.37 -26.93 -3.89
N GLN A 80 -0.10 -27.85 -3.04
CA GLN A 80 -0.20 -27.61 -1.61
C GLN A 80 1.16 -27.38 -0.96
N ASP A 81 2.20 -28.08 -1.41
CA ASP A 81 3.56 -27.93 -0.90
C ASP A 81 4.15 -26.54 -1.16
N GLN A 82 3.65 -25.81 -2.17
CA GLN A 82 4.01 -24.42 -2.41
C GLN A 82 3.43 -23.48 -1.33
N TRP A 83 2.41 -23.88 -0.58
CA TRP A 83 1.73 -23.04 0.40
C TRP A 83 2.01 -23.48 1.84
N ARG A 84 3.21 -24.04 2.06
CA ARG A 84 3.71 -24.48 3.35
C ARG A 84 5.06 -23.83 3.62
N PHE A 85 5.26 -23.36 4.84
CA PHE A 85 6.60 -22.99 5.29
C PHE A 85 7.47 -24.23 5.46
N ARG A 86 8.77 -24.07 5.20
CA ARG A 86 9.77 -25.12 5.39
C ARG A 86 10.50 -24.91 6.71
N ARG A 87 11.08 -26.00 7.22
CA ARG A 87 11.90 -25.93 8.44
C ARG A 87 13.07 -24.96 8.26
N GLY A 88 13.26 -24.07 9.24
CA GLY A 88 14.31 -23.06 9.20
C GLY A 88 14.11 -21.95 8.17
N ALA A 89 12.90 -21.80 7.62
CA ALA A 89 12.57 -20.68 6.73
C ALA A 89 12.55 -19.36 7.49
N LEU A 90 12.80 -18.26 6.76
CA LEU A 90 12.56 -16.90 7.21
C LEU A 90 11.32 -16.34 6.49
N VAL A 91 10.29 -16.03 7.27
CA VAL A 91 9.06 -15.39 6.79
C VAL A 91 9.13 -13.91 7.11
N ILE A 92 9.16 -13.06 6.08
CA ILE A 92 9.17 -11.61 6.24
C ILE A 92 7.76 -11.11 5.94
N VAL A 93 7.13 -10.45 6.89
CA VAL A 93 5.84 -9.78 6.68
C VAL A 93 6.10 -8.29 6.61
N ASP A 94 6.03 -7.73 5.42
CA ASP A 94 6.18 -6.30 5.16
C ASP A 94 4.85 -5.55 5.34
N GLU A 95 4.93 -4.27 5.71
CA GLU A 95 3.79 -3.45 6.12
C GLU A 95 2.86 -4.17 7.12
N ALA A 96 3.47 -4.82 8.13
CA ALA A 96 2.79 -5.63 9.12
C ALA A 96 1.74 -4.87 9.96
N SER A 97 1.78 -3.53 9.97
CA SER A 97 0.74 -2.68 10.55
C SER A 97 -0.61 -2.83 9.84
N MET A 98 -0.62 -3.21 8.56
CA MET A 98 -1.83 -3.43 7.77
C MET A 98 -2.42 -4.84 7.92
N ALA A 99 -1.69 -5.77 8.52
CA ALA A 99 -2.16 -7.13 8.72
C ALA A 99 -3.07 -7.20 9.96
N ASP A 100 -4.25 -7.79 9.79
CA ASP A 100 -5.16 -8.03 10.91
C ASP A 100 -4.59 -9.09 11.87
N THR A 101 -5.12 -9.11 13.08
CA THR A 101 -4.62 -9.96 14.16
C THR A 101 -4.75 -11.45 13.84
N ARG A 102 -5.81 -11.86 13.14
CA ARG A 102 -6.05 -13.28 12.81
C ARG A 102 -5.10 -13.76 11.73
N THR A 103 -4.86 -12.94 10.71
CA THR A 103 -3.85 -13.22 9.68
C THR A 103 -2.47 -13.38 10.31
N LEU A 104 -2.06 -12.45 11.19
CA LEU A 104 -0.76 -12.57 11.88
C LEU A 104 -0.68 -13.83 12.75
N ALA A 105 -1.74 -14.15 13.51
CA ALA A 105 -1.78 -15.36 14.32
C ALA A 105 -1.63 -16.63 13.47
N ALA A 106 -2.38 -16.76 12.38
CA ALA A 106 -2.32 -17.91 11.49
C ALA A 106 -0.92 -18.08 10.85
N LEU A 107 -0.27 -16.99 10.45
CA LEU A 107 1.10 -17.03 9.92
C LEU A 107 2.11 -17.49 10.98
N VAL A 108 1.99 -16.98 12.21
CA VAL A 108 2.87 -17.37 13.33
C VAL A 108 2.66 -18.84 13.71
N GLU A 109 1.42 -19.33 13.76
CA GLU A 109 1.12 -20.74 14.02
C GLU A 109 1.73 -21.66 12.96
N GLN A 110 1.59 -21.32 11.68
CA GLN A 110 2.19 -22.07 10.57
C GLN A 110 3.72 -22.08 10.67
N ALA A 111 4.35 -20.95 10.99
CA ALA A 111 5.80 -20.86 11.12
C ALA A 111 6.32 -21.63 12.35
N ALA A 112 5.62 -21.55 13.48
CA ALA A 112 5.96 -22.25 14.70
C ALA A 112 5.91 -23.78 14.52
N ALA A 113 4.91 -24.28 13.79
CA ALA A 113 4.75 -25.72 13.51
C ALA A 113 5.96 -26.35 12.77
N VAL A 114 6.77 -25.53 12.10
CA VAL A 114 7.93 -25.99 11.33
C VAL A 114 9.26 -25.40 11.83
N ASP A 115 9.31 -24.74 12.99
CA ASP A 115 10.54 -24.10 13.49
C ASP A 115 11.11 -23.07 12.48
N ALA A 116 10.21 -22.26 11.91
CA ALA A 116 10.55 -21.12 11.05
C ALA A 116 10.53 -19.81 11.83
N LYS A 117 11.32 -18.83 11.37
CA LYS A 117 11.40 -17.49 11.97
C LYS A 117 10.46 -16.53 11.24
N VAL A 118 9.67 -15.78 12.00
CA VAL A 118 8.88 -14.65 11.46
C VAL A 118 9.57 -13.33 11.80
N LEU A 119 9.71 -12.47 10.80
CA LEU A 119 10.16 -11.09 10.93
C LEU A 119 9.04 -10.16 10.47
N LEU A 120 8.48 -9.40 11.40
CA LEU A 120 7.48 -8.38 11.09
C LEU A 120 8.20 -7.05 10.82
N VAL A 121 7.91 -6.44 9.69
CA VAL A 121 8.47 -5.14 9.25
C VAL A 121 7.31 -4.21 8.96
N GLY A 122 7.41 -2.96 9.41
CA GLY A 122 6.38 -1.95 9.17
C GLY A 122 6.46 -0.80 10.16
N ASP A 123 5.59 0.18 9.97
CA ASP A 123 5.48 1.35 10.83
C ASP A 123 4.17 1.30 11.62
N HIS A 124 4.27 1.06 12.93
CA HIS A 124 3.12 0.93 13.81
C HIS A 124 2.43 2.27 14.13
N LEU A 125 2.98 3.40 13.67
CA LEU A 125 2.37 4.73 13.76
C LEU A 125 1.84 5.22 12.40
N GLN A 126 1.87 4.39 11.35
CA GLN A 126 1.05 4.59 10.15
C GLN A 126 -0.34 3.98 10.36
N ARG A 127 -1.18 4.07 9.34
CA ARG A 127 -2.51 3.46 9.34
C ARG A 127 -2.41 1.97 9.68
N GLY A 128 -3.31 1.52 10.55
CA GLY A 128 -3.45 0.12 10.92
C GLY A 128 -4.21 -0.70 9.88
N ALA A 129 -4.47 -1.96 10.23
CA ALA A 129 -5.29 -2.87 9.46
C ALA A 129 -6.71 -2.30 9.23
N VAL A 130 -7.34 -2.73 8.13
CA VAL A 130 -8.74 -2.39 7.83
C VAL A 130 -9.70 -3.23 8.67
N ASP A 131 -9.33 -4.48 8.94
CA ASP A 131 -10.00 -5.39 9.86
C ASP A 131 -9.33 -5.34 11.26
N ALA A 132 -9.92 -6.02 12.24
CA ALA A 132 -9.46 -6.04 13.64
C ALA A 132 -7.94 -6.34 13.80
N GLY A 133 -7.18 -5.28 14.05
CA GLY A 133 -5.72 -5.23 14.11
C GLY A 133 -5.19 -4.90 15.50
N GLY A 134 -4.11 -4.11 15.53
CA GLY A 134 -3.42 -3.69 16.75
C GLY A 134 -2.34 -4.65 17.25
N ALA A 135 -2.29 -5.89 16.78
CA ALA A 135 -1.29 -6.88 17.20
C ALA A 135 0.16 -6.43 16.91
N PHE A 136 0.44 -5.91 15.70
CA PHE A 136 1.77 -5.39 15.37
C PHE A 136 2.17 -4.22 16.27
N GLY A 137 1.26 -3.27 16.51
CA GLY A 137 1.52 -2.14 17.41
C GLY A 137 1.76 -2.58 18.85
N MET A 138 1.00 -3.55 19.35
CA MET A 138 1.22 -4.16 20.67
C MET A 138 2.62 -4.80 20.75
N LEU A 139 2.99 -5.61 19.75
CA LEU A 139 4.31 -6.24 19.68
C LEU A 139 5.43 -5.20 19.59
N ALA A 140 5.22 -4.12 18.84
CA ALA A 140 6.19 -3.03 18.73
C ALA A 140 6.43 -2.35 20.09
N ARG A 141 5.37 -2.11 20.87
CA ARG A 141 5.43 -1.45 22.20
C ARG A 141 5.96 -2.35 23.32
N ARG A 142 5.60 -3.63 23.31
CA ARG A 142 5.90 -4.57 24.41
C ARG A 142 7.11 -5.46 24.12
N GLY A 143 7.37 -5.70 22.85
CA GLY A 143 8.36 -6.66 22.38
C GLY A 143 9.74 -6.04 22.07
N PRO A 144 10.73 -6.91 21.83
CA PRO A 144 12.08 -6.53 21.40
C PRO A 144 12.10 -6.02 19.95
N THR A 145 11.88 -4.72 19.78
CA THR A 145 11.76 -4.10 18.45
C THR A 145 12.99 -3.28 18.13
N ALA A 146 13.63 -3.56 16.98
CA ALA A 146 14.61 -2.67 16.40
C ALA A 146 13.88 -1.53 15.67
N GLU A 147 14.16 -0.28 16.03
CA GLU A 147 13.56 0.89 15.40
C GLU A 147 14.58 1.60 14.50
N LEU A 148 14.21 1.77 13.23
CA LEU A 148 14.96 2.60 12.28
C LEU A 148 14.46 4.04 12.38
N ARG A 149 15.35 4.98 12.72
CA ARG A 149 15.00 6.39 13.01
C ARG A 149 15.42 7.38 11.91
N THR A 150 15.99 6.88 10.81
CA THR A 150 16.54 7.72 9.74
C THR A 150 15.63 7.69 8.52
N LEU A 151 15.19 8.86 8.08
CA LEU A 151 14.47 9.02 6.82
C LEU A 151 15.46 9.34 5.69
N TRP A 152 15.52 8.48 4.68
CA TRP A 152 16.52 8.58 3.60
C TRP A 152 16.04 9.30 2.34
N ARG A 153 14.71 9.44 2.17
CA ARG A 153 14.10 9.94 0.92
C ARG A 153 14.03 11.47 0.84
N PHE A 154 14.15 12.17 1.96
CA PHE A 154 13.93 13.62 2.03
C PHE A 154 15.18 14.38 1.59
N SER A 155 14.97 15.40 0.76
CA SER A 155 16.02 16.33 0.33
C SER A 155 16.26 17.44 1.35
N HIS A 156 15.25 17.73 2.19
CA HIS A 156 15.31 18.75 3.21
C HIS A 156 15.39 18.11 4.61
N PRO A 157 16.52 18.25 5.33
CA PRO A 157 16.68 17.67 6.66
C PRO A 157 15.67 18.18 7.69
N TRP A 158 15.26 19.44 7.57
CA TRP A 158 14.25 20.05 8.44
C TRP A 158 12.89 19.33 8.28
N GLU A 159 12.51 18.99 7.05
CA GLU A 159 11.23 18.36 6.72
C GLU A 159 11.21 16.91 7.21
N ALA A 160 12.34 16.20 7.07
CA ALA A 160 12.52 14.87 7.66
C ALA A 160 12.37 14.90 9.18
N ARG A 161 12.98 15.88 9.87
CA ARG A 161 12.88 16.01 11.32
C ARG A 161 11.45 16.30 11.75
N ALA A 162 10.82 17.32 11.16
CA ALA A 162 9.46 17.72 11.47
C ALA A 162 8.45 16.59 11.18
N THR A 163 8.65 15.82 10.10
CA THR A 163 7.83 14.63 9.79
C THR A 163 7.87 13.60 10.91
N LEU A 164 9.05 13.31 11.49
CA LEU A 164 9.17 12.39 12.60
C LEU A 164 8.49 12.92 13.88
N ASP A 165 8.58 14.23 14.12
CA ASP A 165 7.90 14.84 15.28
C ASP A 165 6.37 14.82 15.09
N LEU A 166 5.86 15.07 13.87
CA LEU A 166 4.43 14.90 13.52
C LEU A 166 3.94 13.47 13.68
N ARG A 167 4.76 12.47 13.31
CA ARG A 167 4.47 11.05 13.51
C ARG A 167 4.17 10.72 14.98
N HIS A 168 4.78 11.43 15.92
CA HIS A 168 4.55 11.27 17.36
C HIS A 168 3.45 12.18 17.91
N GLY A 169 2.85 13.04 17.09
CA GLY A 169 1.79 13.97 17.50
C GLY A 169 2.31 15.26 18.11
N ASP A 170 3.59 15.61 17.92
CA ASP A 170 4.13 16.88 18.40
C ASP A 170 3.58 18.04 17.57
N THR A 171 2.71 18.84 18.20
CA THR A 171 2.11 20.01 17.55
C THR A 171 3.12 21.09 17.22
N ALA A 172 4.27 21.18 17.91
CA ALA A 172 5.29 22.19 17.61
C ALA A 172 5.94 21.96 16.23
N ALA A 173 5.94 20.72 15.74
CA ALA A 173 6.47 20.38 14.42
C ALA A 173 5.75 21.08 13.26
N LEU A 174 4.48 21.47 13.45
CA LEU A 174 3.72 22.24 12.46
C LEU A 174 4.30 23.63 12.23
N ASP A 175 5.00 24.22 13.21
CA ASP A 175 5.62 25.54 13.06
C ASP A 175 6.70 25.51 11.97
N ALA A 176 7.44 24.41 11.83
CA ALA A 176 8.41 24.24 10.75
C ALA A 176 7.73 24.21 9.38
N TYR A 177 6.59 23.51 9.25
CA TYR A 177 5.83 23.48 7.99
C TYR A 177 5.28 24.87 7.63
N VAL A 178 4.81 25.64 8.60
CA VAL A 178 4.33 27.01 8.39
C VAL A 178 5.49 27.94 7.99
N GLN A 179 6.62 27.90 8.70
CA GLN A 179 7.80 28.72 8.43
C GLN A 179 8.41 28.46 7.05
N HIS A 180 8.31 27.22 6.55
CA HIS A 180 8.78 26.83 5.22
C HIS A 180 7.68 26.87 4.14
N GLU A 181 6.57 27.58 4.40
CA GLU A 181 5.48 27.81 3.44
C GLU A 181 4.88 26.50 2.86
N ARG A 182 4.88 25.43 3.65
CA ARG A 182 4.29 24.13 3.27
C ARG A 182 2.80 24.02 3.60
N VAL A 183 2.21 25.05 4.19
CA VAL A 183 0.78 25.07 4.56
C VAL A 183 0.11 26.24 3.87
N SER A 184 -0.85 25.93 2.99
CA SER A 184 -1.85 26.87 2.48
C SER A 184 -3.17 26.61 3.19
N HIS A 185 -4.04 27.61 3.28
CA HIS A 185 -5.37 27.43 3.86
C HIS A 185 -6.39 28.37 3.22
N GLY A 186 -7.66 27.95 3.19
CA GLY A 186 -8.75 28.73 2.59
C GLY A 186 -10.07 27.97 2.59
N ALA A 187 -10.98 28.38 1.73
CA ALA A 187 -12.19 27.61 1.45
C ALA A 187 -11.83 26.31 0.72
N HIS A 188 -12.66 25.28 0.85
CA HIS A 188 -12.42 23.95 0.29
C HIS A 188 -12.16 24.03 -1.22
N ASP A 189 -13.00 24.77 -1.94
CA ASP A 189 -12.87 24.91 -3.40
C ASP A 189 -11.57 25.59 -3.82
N ASP A 190 -11.15 26.64 -3.11
CA ASP A 190 -9.87 27.32 -3.37
C ASP A 190 -8.69 26.38 -3.13
N MET A 191 -8.75 25.57 -2.06
CA MET A 191 -7.70 24.60 -1.74
C MET A 191 -7.62 23.45 -2.74
N LEU A 192 -8.72 23.05 -3.37
CA LEU A 192 -8.70 22.09 -4.48
C LEU A 192 -8.01 22.69 -5.71
N ASP A 193 -8.35 23.92 -6.06
CA ASP A 193 -7.82 24.60 -7.25
C ASP A 193 -6.33 24.92 -7.09
N ASP A 194 -5.90 25.40 -5.93
CA ASP A 194 -4.50 25.64 -5.59
C ASP A 194 -3.67 24.34 -5.66
N ALA A 195 -4.19 23.25 -5.08
CA ALA A 195 -3.51 21.95 -5.10
C ALA A 195 -3.36 21.41 -6.53
N LEU A 196 -4.40 21.56 -7.35
CA LEU A 196 -4.41 21.15 -8.76
C LEU A 196 -3.43 21.99 -9.58
N ALA A 197 -3.43 23.30 -9.42
CA ALA A 197 -2.55 24.21 -10.15
C ALA A 197 -1.08 23.93 -9.84
N ALA A 198 -0.73 23.78 -8.55
CA ALA A 198 0.62 23.44 -8.13
C ALA A 198 1.05 22.06 -8.65
N ALA A 199 0.15 21.07 -8.60
CA ALA A 199 0.43 19.74 -9.14
C ALA A 199 0.71 19.78 -10.65
N ALA A 200 -0.07 20.55 -11.41
CA ALA A 200 0.13 20.72 -12.84
C ALA A 200 1.44 21.44 -13.18
N GLU A 201 1.82 22.46 -12.41
CA GLU A 201 3.11 23.13 -12.55
C GLU A 201 4.28 22.17 -12.31
N SER A 202 4.22 21.38 -11.23
CA SER A 202 5.25 20.39 -10.91
C SER A 202 5.33 19.27 -11.94
N GLU A 203 4.19 18.78 -12.46
CA GLU A 203 4.16 17.83 -13.58
C GLU A 203 4.80 18.44 -14.86
N ALA A 204 4.56 19.72 -15.15
CA ALA A 204 5.14 20.42 -16.30
C ALA A 204 6.68 20.58 -16.18
N LEU A 205 7.21 20.63 -14.95
CA LEU A 205 8.64 20.59 -14.66
C LEU A 205 9.24 19.16 -14.73
N GLY A 206 8.44 18.17 -15.10
CA GLY A 206 8.86 16.76 -15.21
C GLY A 206 9.01 16.05 -13.86
N ARG A 207 8.45 16.61 -12.78
CA ARG A 207 8.47 15.99 -11.45
C ARG A 207 7.37 14.95 -11.34
N THR A 208 7.62 13.88 -10.58
CA THR A 208 6.56 12.95 -10.20
C THR A 208 5.73 13.55 -9.07
N VAL A 209 4.41 13.62 -9.25
CA VAL A 209 3.51 14.31 -8.32
C VAL A 209 2.42 13.39 -7.79
N LEU A 210 2.16 13.49 -6.49
CA LEU A 210 0.99 12.88 -5.84
C LEU A 210 0.00 13.97 -5.42
N LEU A 211 -1.16 14.00 -6.07
CA LEU A 211 -2.30 14.78 -5.63
C LEU A 211 -3.20 13.90 -4.76
N ALA A 212 -3.43 14.29 -3.51
CA ALA A 212 -4.12 13.46 -2.54
C ALA A 212 -5.18 14.21 -1.71
N ALA A 213 -6.15 13.46 -1.22
CA ALA A 213 -7.18 13.92 -0.28
C ALA A 213 -7.59 12.77 0.65
N PRO A 214 -8.24 13.01 1.79
CA PRO A 214 -8.55 11.94 2.74
C PRO A 214 -9.71 11.04 2.32
N ASP A 215 -10.70 11.56 1.60
CA ASP A 215 -11.92 10.82 1.26
C ASP A 215 -12.19 10.75 -0.25
N ARG A 216 -13.09 9.82 -0.62
CA ARG A 216 -13.41 9.53 -2.02
C ARG A 216 -14.16 10.68 -2.71
N ARG A 217 -14.96 11.46 -1.98
CA ARG A 217 -15.73 12.56 -2.55
C ARG A 217 -14.76 13.65 -3.02
N THR A 218 -13.84 14.07 -2.16
CA THR A 218 -12.82 15.06 -2.53
C THR A 218 -11.88 14.56 -3.62
N VAL A 219 -11.50 13.27 -3.62
CA VAL A 219 -10.73 12.68 -4.72
C VAL A 219 -11.51 12.73 -6.06
N SER A 220 -12.82 12.45 -6.04
CA SER A 220 -13.67 12.56 -7.23
C SER A 220 -13.73 13.99 -7.76
N GLU A 221 -13.88 14.98 -6.87
CA GLU A 221 -13.84 16.41 -7.21
C GLU A 221 -12.50 16.80 -7.85
N LEU A 222 -11.37 16.43 -7.23
CA LEU A 222 -10.04 16.68 -7.77
C LEU A 222 -9.86 16.01 -9.15
N ASN A 223 -10.31 14.77 -9.32
CA ASN A 223 -10.25 14.07 -10.60
C ASN A 223 -11.06 14.77 -11.69
N ALA A 224 -12.29 15.19 -11.36
CA ALA A 224 -13.17 15.88 -12.30
C ALA A 224 -12.59 17.24 -12.72
N ARG A 225 -12.10 18.04 -11.76
CA ARG A 225 -11.44 19.33 -12.05
C ARG A 225 -10.16 19.16 -12.85
N THR A 226 -9.31 18.19 -12.49
CA THR A 226 -8.07 17.91 -13.24
C THR A 226 -8.36 17.54 -14.69
N ARG A 227 -9.39 16.72 -14.92
CA ARG A 227 -9.80 16.37 -16.29
C ARG A 227 -10.35 17.58 -17.05
N ALA A 228 -11.19 18.40 -16.43
CA ALA A 228 -11.75 19.60 -17.05
C ALA A 228 -10.63 20.56 -17.51
N GLU A 229 -9.62 20.76 -16.66
CA GLU A 229 -8.44 21.54 -16.99
C GLU A 229 -7.64 20.91 -18.15
N ARG A 230 -7.42 19.60 -18.12
CA ARG A 230 -6.71 18.89 -19.20
C ARG A 230 -7.43 18.93 -20.54
N ILE A 231 -8.76 18.97 -20.55
CA ILE A 231 -9.57 19.24 -21.74
C ILE A 231 -9.36 20.68 -22.22
N ARG A 232 -9.41 21.65 -21.31
CA ARG A 232 -9.22 23.08 -21.62
C ARG A 232 -7.87 23.35 -22.27
N VAL A 233 -6.79 22.72 -21.79
CA VAL A 233 -5.45 22.83 -22.37
C VAL A 233 -5.21 21.91 -23.58
N GLY A 234 -6.20 21.09 -23.97
CA GLY A 234 -6.15 20.25 -25.16
C GLY A 234 -5.32 18.96 -25.05
N THR A 235 -4.93 18.56 -23.84
CA THR A 235 -4.16 17.31 -23.60
C THR A 235 -5.05 16.07 -23.50
N VAL A 236 -6.34 16.25 -23.25
CA VAL A 236 -7.35 15.20 -23.13
C VAL A 236 -8.52 15.47 -24.07
N ARG A 237 -9.08 14.42 -24.66
CA ARG A 237 -10.29 14.51 -25.48
C ARG A 237 -11.54 14.60 -24.61
N THR A 238 -12.44 15.51 -24.96
CA THR A 238 -13.74 15.69 -24.28
C THR A 238 -14.62 14.44 -24.36
N VAL A 239 -14.67 13.82 -25.55
CA VAL A 239 -15.42 12.59 -25.80
C VAL A 239 -14.71 11.41 -25.14
N GLY A 240 -15.47 10.60 -24.41
CA GLY A 240 -14.95 9.45 -23.69
C GLY A 240 -16.05 8.47 -23.29
N ILE A 241 -15.74 7.60 -22.34
CA ILE A 241 -16.65 6.60 -21.78
C ILE A 241 -16.82 6.82 -20.27
N THR A 242 -18.00 6.50 -19.73
CA THR A 242 -18.24 6.48 -18.28
C THR A 242 -17.43 5.38 -17.60
N LEU A 243 -16.69 5.75 -16.56
CA LEU A 243 -15.89 4.88 -15.71
C LEU A 243 -16.70 4.44 -14.47
N SER A 244 -16.12 3.57 -13.64
CA SER A 244 -16.79 3.02 -12.45
C SER A 244 -17.08 4.05 -11.34
N ASP A 245 -16.35 5.17 -11.32
CA ASP A 245 -16.60 6.31 -10.42
C ASP A 245 -17.67 7.29 -10.95
N GLY A 246 -18.29 6.98 -12.09
CA GLY A 246 -19.27 7.86 -12.75
C GLY A 246 -18.66 9.01 -13.53
N LEU A 247 -17.34 9.21 -13.46
CA LEU A 247 -16.64 10.21 -14.26
C LEU A 247 -16.42 9.69 -15.69
N THR A 248 -16.17 10.59 -16.62
CA THR A 248 -15.86 10.23 -18.01
C THR A 248 -14.35 10.12 -18.19
N GLY A 249 -13.86 9.07 -18.85
CA GLY A 249 -12.48 8.91 -19.30
C GLY A 249 -12.38 8.92 -20.83
N GLY A 250 -11.57 9.82 -21.37
CA GLY A 250 -11.30 9.99 -22.81
C GLY A 250 -9.85 9.71 -23.18
N ILE A 251 -9.53 9.77 -24.48
CA ILE A 251 -8.16 9.60 -24.96
C ILE A 251 -7.25 10.67 -24.33
N GLY A 252 -6.11 10.24 -23.80
CA GLY A 252 -5.16 11.06 -23.07
C GLY A 252 -5.36 11.04 -21.55
N ASP A 253 -6.51 10.59 -21.05
CA ASP A 253 -6.78 10.58 -19.61
C ASP A 253 -5.90 9.57 -18.86
N ARG A 254 -5.54 9.94 -17.61
CA ARG A 254 -4.92 9.04 -16.64
C ARG A 254 -6.00 8.29 -15.88
N ILE A 255 -5.92 6.97 -15.86
CA ILE A 255 -6.82 6.09 -15.12
C ILE A 255 -6.07 5.20 -14.13
N VAL A 256 -6.81 4.67 -13.16
CA VAL A 256 -6.34 3.66 -12.22
C VAL A 256 -7.24 2.44 -12.26
N THR A 257 -6.64 1.25 -12.24
CA THR A 257 -7.37 -0.02 -12.14
C THR A 257 -7.63 -0.38 -10.68
N ARG A 258 -8.83 -0.86 -10.36
CA ARG A 258 -9.30 -1.09 -8.98
C ARG A 258 -9.46 -2.56 -8.61
N ARG A 259 -9.20 -3.47 -9.55
CA ARG A 259 -9.34 -4.93 -9.34
C ARG A 259 -8.19 -5.69 -9.99
N ASN A 260 -7.61 -6.63 -9.26
CA ASN A 260 -6.65 -7.57 -9.86
C ASN A 260 -7.37 -8.44 -10.90
N ASP A 261 -6.83 -8.57 -12.12
CA ASP A 261 -7.31 -9.54 -13.11
C ASP A 261 -6.13 -10.24 -13.80
N ARG A 262 -5.92 -11.51 -13.42
CA ARG A 262 -4.82 -12.33 -13.92
C ARG A 262 -4.96 -12.76 -15.38
N ARG A 263 -6.14 -12.58 -15.98
CA ARG A 263 -6.38 -12.85 -17.40
C ARG A 263 -5.93 -11.68 -18.28
N LEU A 264 -5.88 -10.48 -17.71
CA LEU A 264 -5.36 -9.28 -18.38
C LEU A 264 -3.85 -9.23 -18.19
N ARG A 265 -3.10 -9.85 -19.11
CA ARG A 265 -1.63 -9.95 -19.06
C ARG A 265 -0.95 -8.63 -19.43
N THR A 266 0.15 -8.35 -18.73
CA THR A 266 1.06 -7.22 -18.96
C THR A 266 2.47 -7.76 -19.21
N SER A 267 3.42 -6.91 -19.60
CA SER A 267 4.84 -7.28 -19.76
C SER A 267 5.45 -7.83 -18.48
N ASP A 268 5.00 -7.32 -17.33
CA ASP A 268 5.50 -7.60 -15.99
C ASP A 268 4.54 -8.47 -15.14
N GLY A 269 3.51 -9.07 -15.77
CA GLY A 269 2.60 -10.00 -15.11
C GLY A 269 1.15 -9.89 -15.56
N PHE A 270 0.37 -9.11 -14.82
CA PHE A 270 -1.06 -8.92 -15.04
C PHE A 270 -1.53 -7.58 -14.46
N VAL A 271 -2.71 -7.12 -14.88
CA VAL A 271 -3.33 -5.90 -14.36
C VAL A 271 -3.62 -6.02 -12.87
N ARG A 272 -2.99 -5.17 -12.05
CA ARG A 272 -3.17 -5.11 -10.60
C ARG A 272 -4.04 -3.92 -10.19
N ASN A 273 -4.65 -4.03 -9.01
CA ASN A 273 -5.28 -2.92 -8.34
C ASN A 273 -4.21 -1.88 -7.96
N GLY A 274 -4.41 -0.63 -8.40
CA GLY A 274 -3.50 0.48 -8.20
C GLY A 274 -2.60 0.79 -9.40
N ASP A 275 -2.58 -0.04 -10.44
CA ASP A 275 -1.80 0.28 -11.64
C ASP A 275 -2.36 1.53 -12.33
N LEU A 276 -1.46 2.41 -12.75
CA LEU A 276 -1.77 3.68 -13.43
C LEU A 276 -1.52 3.56 -14.93
N TRP A 277 -2.51 4.02 -15.70
CA TRP A 277 -2.50 3.89 -17.15
C TRP A 277 -2.90 5.19 -17.82
N GLN A 278 -2.42 5.40 -19.04
CA GLN A 278 -2.93 6.41 -19.96
C GLN A 278 -3.85 5.76 -21.00
N ILE A 279 -5.03 6.35 -21.23
CA ILE A 279 -5.94 5.91 -22.29
C ILE A 279 -5.37 6.33 -23.65
N THR A 280 -5.10 5.35 -24.51
CA THR A 280 -4.61 5.58 -25.89
C THR A 280 -5.72 5.43 -26.93
N ALA A 281 -6.74 4.61 -26.65
CA ALA A 281 -7.94 4.52 -27.48
C ALA A 281 -9.17 4.12 -26.67
N VAL A 282 -10.32 4.68 -27.03
CA VAL A 282 -11.66 4.20 -26.62
C VAL A 282 -12.17 3.28 -27.72
N LEU A 283 -12.55 2.05 -27.36
CA LEU A 283 -12.96 1.03 -28.31
C LEU A 283 -14.49 1.05 -28.55
N PRO A 284 -14.97 0.63 -29.73
CA PRO A 284 -16.40 0.66 -30.07
C PRO A 284 -17.29 -0.21 -29.16
N ASP A 285 -16.72 -1.23 -28.53
CA ASP A 285 -17.40 -2.14 -27.62
C ASP A 285 -17.49 -1.62 -26.18
N GLY A 286 -17.00 -0.40 -25.92
CA GLY A 286 -16.90 0.18 -24.59
C GLY A 286 -15.63 -0.22 -23.82
N GLY A 287 -14.69 -0.93 -24.45
CA GLY A 287 -13.38 -1.22 -23.88
C GLY A 287 -12.41 -0.04 -24.00
N LEU A 288 -11.26 -0.16 -23.35
CA LEU A 288 -10.16 0.80 -23.45
C LEU A 288 -8.89 0.10 -23.92
N ARG A 289 -8.09 0.79 -24.75
CA ARG A 289 -6.68 0.48 -24.93
C ARG A 289 -5.86 1.45 -24.10
N VAL A 290 -4.97 0.90 -23.28
CA VAL A 290 -4.28 1.66 -22.23
C VAL A 290 -2.80 1.34 -22.26
N GLN A 291 -1.98 2.28 -21.79
CA GLN A 291 -0.52 2.13 -21.71
C GLN A 291 -0.05 2.45 -20.29
N PRO A 292 0.92 1.70 -19.71
CA PRO A 292 1.46 2.04 -18.40
C PRO A 292 2.10 3.43 -18.41
N ILE A 293 1.84 4.23 -17.38
CA ILE A 293 2.40 5.60 -17.28
C ILE A 293 3.92 5.58 -17.07
N ASN A 294 4.41 4.61 -16.30
CA ASN A 294 5.82 4.51 -15.96
C ASN A 294 6.64 3.80 -17.06
N GLU A 295 5.98 3.24 -18.07
CA GLU A 295 6.62 2.61 -19.22
C GLU A 295 5.93 3.08 -20.53
N PRO A 296 6.20 4.30 -21.00
CA PRO A 296 5.60 4.84 -22.23
C PRO A 296 6.05 4.13 -23.52
N ALA A 297 7.06 3.26 -23.44
CA ALA A 297 7.44 2.33 -24.50
C ALA A 297 6.83 0.92 -24.29
N GLY A 298 6.13 0.70 -23.19
CA GLY A 298 5.53 -0.56 -22.79
C GLY A 298 4.35 -0.94 -23.68
N ALA A 299 4.06 -2.24 -23.71
CA ALA A 299 2.98 -2.79 -24.51
C ALA A 299 1.61 -2.25 -24.06
N THR A 300 0.76 -1.91 -25.02
CA THR A 300 -0.62 -1.51 -24.72
C THR A 300 -1.45 -2.70 -24.26
N VAL A 301 -2.26 -2.51 -23.24
CA VAL A 301 -3.20 -3.51 -22.71
C VAL A 301 -4.62 -3.15 -23.17
N ARG A 302 -5.43 -4.15 -23.52
CA ARG A 302 -6.87 -3.97 -23.74
C ARG A 302 -7.63 -4.30 -22.47
N LEU A 303 -8.33 -3.31 -21.92
CA LEU A 303 -9.29 -3.49 -20.83
C LEU A 303 -10.68 -3.75 -21.44
N PRO A 304 -11.33 -4.89 -21.15
CA PRO A 304 -12.70 -5.17 -21.61
C PRO A 304 -13.73 -4.19 -21.02
N ALA A 305 -14.83 -3.96 -21.73
CA ALA A 305 -15.86 -3.00 -21.33
C ALA A 305 -16.44 -3.25 -19.92
N THR A 306 -16.69 -4.52 -19.57
CA THR A 306 -17.16 -4.90 -18.23
C THR A 306 -16.16 -4.53 -17.15
N TYR A 307 -14.88 -4.75 -17.40
CA TYR A 307 -13.81 -4.38 -16.48
C TYR A 307 -13.69 -2.84 -16.35
N VAL A 308 -13.85 -2.10 -17.45
CA VAL A 308 -13.86 -0.63 -17.45
C VAL A 308 -15.01 -0.08 -16.60
N ALA A 309 -16.22 -0.61 -16.80
CA ALA A 309 -17.41 -0.16 -16.08
C ALA A 309 -17.39 -0.48 -14.58
N GLU A 310 -16.71 -1.56 -14.18
CA GLU A 310 -16.73 -2.04 -12.78
C GLU A 310 -15.49 -1.66 -11.97
N ALA A 311 -14.34 -1.44 -12.63
CA ALA A 311 -13.05 -1.44 -11.95
C ALA A 311 -12.04 -0.43 -12.50
N VAL A 312 -12.47 0.56 -13.28
CA VAL A 312 -11.59 1.65 -13.75
C VAL A 312 -12.13 2.97 -13.24
N GLU A 313 -11.25 3.80 -12.69
CA GLU A 313 -11.56 5.16 -12.20
C GLU A 313 -10.55 6.15 -12.78
N LEU A 314 -10.82 7.46 -12.74
CA LEU A 314 -9.80 8.45 -13.03
C LEU A 314 -8.66 8.38 -12.00
N GLY A 315 -7.43 8.53 -12.49
CA GLY A 315 -6.22 8.32 -11.70
C GLY A 315 -5.45 9.58 -11.34
N TYR A 316 -6.03 10.78 -11.48
CA TYR A 316 -5.33 12.04 -11.23
C TYR A 316 -5.04 12.29 -9.75
N ALA A 317 -6.02 12.04 -8.90
CA ALA A 317 -5.89 12.10 -7.47
C ALA A 317 -6.12 10.73 -6.82
N THR A 318 -5.63 10.55 -5.60
CA THR A 318 -5.87 9.33 -4.81
C THR A 318 -6.13 9.65 -3.34
N THR A 319 -6.75 8.72 -2.63
CA THR A 319 -6.93 8.88 -1.18
C THR A 319 -5.57 8.75 -0.47
N THR A 320 -5.32 9.53 0.58
CA THR A 320 -4.11 9.40 1.43
C THR A 320 -3.84 7.95 1.84
N ALA A 321 -4.88 7.21 2.23
CA ALA A 321 -4.83 5.78 2.56
C ALA A 321 -4.16 4.91 1.49
N ARG A 322 -4.41 5.19 0.21
CA ARG A 322 -3.89 4.43 -0.93
C ARG A 322 -2.50 4.90 -1.38
N SER A 323 -2.04 6.03 -0.87
CA SER A 323 -0.69 6.54 -1.15
C SER A 323 0.40 5.89 -0.29
N GLN A 324 0.03 5.04 0.68
CA GLN A 324 0.98 4.32 1.51
C GLN A 324 1.92 3.47 0.64
N GLY A 325 3.21 3.52 0.97
CA GLY A 325 4.30 2.90 0.20
C GLY A 325 4.76 3.69 -1.03
N MET A 326 4.00 4.68 -1.51
CA MET A 326 4.41 5.48 -2.66
C MET A 326 5.54 6.46 -2.30
N THR A 327 6.39 6.74 -3.30
CA THR A 327 7.42 7.76 -3.23
C THR A 327 7.36 8.58 -4.51
N VAL A 328 7.21 9.89 -4.36
CA VAL A 328 7.16 10.86 -5.46
C VAL A 328 8.10 12.01 -5.16
N ASP A 329 8.33 12.87 -6.14
CA ASP A 329 9.14 14.06 -5.95
C ASP A 329 8.39 15.08 -5.09
N GLU A 330 7.09 15.25 -5.35
CA GLU A 330 6.24 16.23 -4.65
C GLU A 330 4.86 15.70 -4.29
N THR A 331 4.35 16.10 -3.13
CA THR A 331 2.97 15.84 -2.71
C THR A 331 2.19 17.14 -2.54
N HIS A 332 0.96 17.12 -3.04
CA HIS A 332 -0.04 18.15 -2.82
C HIS A 332 -1.25 17.48 -2.19
N THR A 333 -1.42 17.69 -0.88
CA THR A 333 -2.49 17.01 -0.13
C THR A 333 -3.50 18.02 0.38
N VAL A 334 -4.76 17.84 -0.02
CA VAL A 334 -5.89 18.56 0.55
C VAL A 334 -6.20 17.96 1.91
N ILE A 335 -6.27 18.82 2.92
CA ILE A 335 -6.49 18.46 4.33
C ILE A 335 -7.87 18.94 4.74
N THR A 336 -8.71 18.01 5.20
CA THR A 336 -10.07 18.30 5.67
C THR A 336 -10.23 17.89 7.14
N ALA A 337 -11.24 18.47 7.79
CA ALA A 337 -11.61 18.06 9.14
C ALA A 337 -12.08 16.59 9.15
N GLY A 338 -11.56 15.79 10.08
CA GLY A 338 -11.87 14.36 10.22
C GLY A 338 -10.72 13.41 9.89
N MET A 339 -9.60 13.93 9.36
CA MET A 339 -8.35 13.18 9.27
C MET A 339 -7.79 12.86 10.66
N ALA A 340 -7.10 11.73 10.78
CA ALA A 340 -6.27 11.42 11.93
C ALA A 340 -4.79 11.70 11.69
N ARG A 341 -4.01 11.71 12.76
CA ARG A 341 -2.55 11.89 12.74
C ARG A 341 -1.88 10.93 11.78
N GLU A 342 -2.32 9.68 11.71
CA GLU A 342 -1.73 8.67 10.84
C GLU A 342 -1.89 9.05 9.35
N ASP A 343 -3.02 9.67 8.98
CA ASP A 343 -3.28 10.15 7.62
C ASP A 343 -2.41 11.36 7.27
N LEU A 344 -2.28 12.29 8.21
CA LEU A 344 -1.42 13.46 8.04
C LEU A 344 0.04 13.02 7.90
N TYR A 345 0.50 12.08 8.73
CA TYR A 345 1.85 11.53 8.63
C TYR A 345 2.07 10.84 7.27
N VAL A 346 1.11 10.06 6.78
CA VAL A 346 1.19 9.48 5.43
C VAL A 346 1.31 10.58 4.38
N ALA A 347 0.50 11.64 4.46
CA ALA A 347 0.50 12.75 3.50
C ALA A 347 1.85 13.49 3.43
N VAL A 348 2.50 13.73 4.58
CA VAL A 348 3.76 14.50 4.65
C VAL A 348 5.03 13.67 4.45
N SER A 349 4.89 12.38 4.12
CA SER A 349 6.02 11.44 4.03
C SER A 349 6.24 10.80 2.65
N ARG A 350 5.45 11.17 1.63
CA ARG A 350 5.58 10.57 0.28
C ARG A 350 6.50 11.36 -0.65
N GLY A 351 6.62 12.66 -0.47
CA GLY A 351 7.43 13.56 -1.29
C GLY A 351 8.89 13.58 -0.87
N ARG A 352 9.80 13.52 -1.86
CA ARG A 352 11.26 13.66 -1.64
C ARG A 352 11.67 15.12 -1.46
N HIS A 353 11.09 16.03 -2.23
CA HIS A 353 11.50 17.42 -2.32
C HIS A 353 10.47 18.38 -1.71
N LEU A 354 9.19 18.02 -1.74
CA LEU A 354 8.11 18.86 -1.24
C LEU A 354 6.94 18.02 -0.75
N ASN A 355 6.44 18.33 0.44
CA ASN A 355 5.13 17.90 0.90
C ASN A 355 4.33 19.14 1.32
N ARG A 356 3.30 19.49 0.53
CA ARG A 356 2.47 20.68 0.77
C ARG A 356 1.05 20.30 1.17
N LEU A 357 0.56 21.00 2.19
CA LEU A 357 -0.74 20.83 2.81
C LEU A 357 -1.65 21.99 2.40
N TYR A 358 -2.85 21.68 1.90
CA TYR A 358 -3.89 22.65 1.53
C TYR A 358 -5.07 22.46 2.48
N VAL A 359 -5.15 23.27 3.53
CA VAL A 359 -6.08 23.09 4.64
C VAL A 359 -7.40 23.79 4.35
N ALA A 360 -8.44 23.01 4.11
CA ALA A 360 -9.82 23.52 4.06
C ALA A 360 -10.25 23.92 5.47
N THR A 361 -10.62 25.20 5.62
CA THR A 361 -11.00 25.80 6.92
C THR A 361 -12.51 25.97 7.09
N ASP A 362 -13.24 25.89 5.98
CA ASP A 362 -14.69 25.77 5.95
C ASP A 362 -15.12 24.32 6.24
N ARG A 363 -16.31 24.19 6.83
CA ARG A 363 -16.98 22.89 6.93
C ARG A 363 -17.96 22.82 5.77
N PRO A 364 -17.79 21.91 4.79
CA PRO A 364 -18.85 21.64 3.83
C PRO A 364 -19.95 20.87 4.57
N ASP A 365 -20.85 21.60 5.24
CA ASP A 365 -22.09 21.05 5.75
C ASP A 365 -23.08 20.93 4.58
N PRO A 366 -23.60 19.73 4.24
CA PRO A 366 -24.59 19.57 3.17
C PRO A 366 -25.95 20.23 3.49
N ASP A 367 -26.22 20.56 4.76
CA ASP A 367 -27.45 21.20 5.20
C ASP A 367 -27.17 22.64 5.67
N CYS A 368 -27.27 23.60 4.74
CA CYS A 368 -27.07 25.03 4.96
C CYS A 368 -27.51 25.58 6.34
N LEU A 369 -26.54 26.03 7.15
CA LEU A 369 -26.61 27.25 7.96
C LEU A 369 -25.19 27.84 8.09
N PRO A 370 -24.95 29.14 7.79
CA PRO A 370 -23.64 29.75 7.93
C PRO A 370 -23.41 30.16 9.39
N VAL A 371 -23.20 29.20 10.30
CA VAL A 371 -22.88 29.54 11.70
C VAL A 371 -21.93 28.53 12.32
N GLY A 372 -20.66 28.67 12.00
CA GLY A 372 -19.56 28.17 12.81
C GLY A 372 -18.34 29.04 12.54
N GLU A 373 -17.61 29.44 13.57
CA GLU A 373 -16.31 30.11 13.40
C GLU A 373 -15.45 29.28 12.43
N THR A 374 -14.92 29.93 11.39
CA THR A 374 -13.92 29.32 10.51
C THR A 374 -12.73 28.95 11.38
N ALA A 375 -12.48 27.64 11.51
CA ALA A 375 -11.36 27.16 12.30
C ALA A 375 -10.06 27.62 11.64
N THR A 376 -9.09 28.07 12.42
CA THR A 376 -7.78 28.39 11.85
C THR A 376 -7.12 27.11 11.31
N ALA A 377 -6.26 27.22 10.30
CA ALA A 377 -5.52 26.06 9.79
C ALA A 377 -4.75 25.33 10.90
N ARG A 378 -4.22 26.09 11.87
CA ARG A 378 -3.52 25.57 13.05
C ARG A 378 -4.45 24.72 13.93
N GLU A 379 -5.68 25.17 14.18
CA GLU A 379 -6.66 24.40 14.95
C GLU A 379 -7.07 23.11 14.26
N VAL A 380 -7.29 23.15 12.94
CA VAL A 380 -7.60 21.95 12.14
C VAL A 380 -6.46 20.94 12.26
N LEU A 381 -5.23 21.37 12.02
CA LEU A 381 -4.05 20.49 12.09
C LEU A 381 -3.78 19.97 13.51
N ASN A 382 -3.97 20.79 14.55
CA ASN A 382 -3.86 20.35 15.95
C ASN A 382 -4.90 19.27 16.29
N ARG A 383 -6.14 19.45 15.83
CA ARG A 383 -7.20 18.45 16.03
C ARG A 383 -6.88 17.13 15.32
N ILE A 384 -6.34 17.20 14.11
CA ILE A 384 -5.89 16.04 13.35
C ILE A 384 -4.77 15.31 14.11
N LEU A 385 -3.75 16.03 14.60
CA LEU A 385 -2.65 15.44 15.36
C LEU A 385 -3.09 14.81 16.69
N ALA A 386 -4.14 15.34 17.32
CA ALA A 386 -4.73 14.78 18.52
C ALA A 386 -5.65 13.58 18.26
N THR A 387 -6.07 13.37 17.00
CA THR A 387 -6.96 12.28 16.60
C THR A 387 -6.14 11.07 16.14
N THR A 388 -6.45 9.88 16.64
CA THR A 388 -5.82 8.62 16.19
C THR A 388 -6.88 7.62 15.77
N HIS A 389 -6.62 6.94 14.65
CA HIS A 389 -7.41 5.79 14.20
C HIS A 389 -6.67 4.46 14.42
N ALA A 390 -5.60 4.47 15.23
CA ALA A 390 -4.86 3.26 15.55
C ALA A 390 -5.73 2.31 16.39
N GLU A 391 -5.96 1.11 15.87
CA GLU A 391 -6.66 0.07 16.62
C GLU A 391 -5.79 -0.48 17.75
N THR A 392 -6.42 -0.71 18.90
CA THR A 392 -5.81 -1.33 20.05
C THR A 392 -6.09 -2.82 20.03
N SER A 393 -5.08 -3.66 20.28
CA SER A 393 -5.27 -5.11 20.28
C SER A 393 -6.25 -5.53 21.38
N ALA A 394 -6.96 -6.66 21.19
CA ALA A 394 -7.86 -7.20 22.21
C ALA A 394 -7.16 -7.39 23.57
N THR A 395 -5.88 -7.79 23.57
CA THR A 395 -5.04 -7.95 24.77
C THR A 395 -4.79 -6.61 25.48
N GLU A 396 -4.52 -5.55 24.74
CA GLU A 396 -4.32 -4.21 25.32
C GLU A 396 -5.64 -3.63 25.82
N THR A 397 -6.72 -3.75 25.06
CA THR A 397 -8.06 -3.34 25.48
C THR A 397 -8.48 -4.08 26.75
N TRP A 398 -8.27 -5.40 26.81
CA TRP A 398 -8.55 -6.20 27.99
C TRP A 398 -7.77 -5.69 29.21
N ALA A 399 -6.47 -5.43 29.05
CA ALA A 399 -5.63 -4.93 30.13
C ALA A 399 -6.05 -3.55 30.65
N THR A 400 -6.46 -2.64 29.77
CA THR A 400 -6.98 -1.32 30.16
C THR A 400 -8.21 -1.46 31.05
N HIS A 401 -9.08 -2.44 30.76
CA HIS A 401 -10.28 -2.70 31.57
C HIS A 401 -10.06 -3.63 32.76
N HIS A 402 -8.88 -4.28 32.88
CA HIS A 402 -8.53 -5.23 33.95
C HIS A 402 -7.10 -4.99 34.47
N PRO A 403 -6.80 -3.82 35.05
CA PRO A 403 -5.44 -3.45 35.46
C PRO A 403 -4.84 -4.36 36.54
N GLU A 404 -5.69 -5.00 37.34
CA GLU A 404 -5.30 -5.94 38.41
C GLU A 404 -4.88 -7.32 37.88
N THR A 405 -5.16 -7.63 36.61
CA THR A 405 -4.82 -8.94 36.04
C THR A 405 -3.39 -8.92 35.49
N PRO A 406 -2.49 -9.80 35.97
CA PRO A 406 -1.13 -9.89 35.45
C PRO A 406 -1.15 -10.21 33.96
N GLN A 407 -0.46 -9.40 33.16
CA GLN A 407 -0.30 -9.70 31.74
C GLN A 407 0.63 -10.90 31.56
N PRO A 408 0.42 -11.73 30.52
CA PRO A 408 1.37 -12.77 30.18
C PRO A 408 2.75 -12.14 29.94
N PRO A 409 3.82 -12.67 30.56
CA PRO A 409 5.15 -12.11 30.41
C PRO A 409 5.60 -12.18 28.94
N VAL A 410 6.17 -11.08 28.45
CA VAL A 410 6.86 -11.09 27.16
C VAL A 410 8.08 -12.01 27.30
N PRO A 411 8.28 -13.02 26.43
CA PRO A 411 9.41 -13.92 26.53
C PRO A 411 10.73 -13.14 26.61
N ALA A 412 11.59 -13.49 27.57
CA ALA A 412 12.91 -12.89 27.68
C ALA A 412 13.72 -13.16 26.41
N THR A 413 14.28 -12.11 25.81
CA THR A 413 15.01 -12.23 24.55
C THR A 413 16.43 -12.76 24.73
N ARG A 414 16.86 -13.60 23.79
CA ARG A 414 18.28 -13.61 23.38
C ARG A 414 18.61 -12.18 22.90
N ARG A 415 19.59 -11.53 23.55
CA ARG A 415 20.03 -10.17 23.20
C ARG A 415 20.11 -10.01 21.68
N GLN A 416 19.27 -9.13 21.12
CA GLN A 416 19.49 -8.65 19.75
C GLN A 416 20.83 -7.91 19.77
N PRO A 417 21.75 -8.19 18.83
CA PRO A 417 22.95 -7.38 18.69
C PRO A 417 22.51 -5.94 18.46
N ALA A 418 23.04 -5.00 19.25
CA ALA A 418 22.86 -3.59 19.00
C ALA A 418 23.45 -3.30 17.62
N ILE A 419 22.59 -3.06 16.63
CA ILE A 419 23.05 -2.50 15.36
C ILE A 419 23.44 -1.06 15.71
N PRO A 420 24.74 -0.68 15.67
CA PRO A 420 25.13 0.69 15.91
C PRO A 420 24.32 1.57 14.94
N PRO A 421 23.83 2.75 15.38
CA PRO A 421 23.12 3.63 14.47
C PRO A 421 24.01 3.83 13.25
N LEU A 422 23.52 3.40 12.09
CA LEU A 422 24.09 3.82 10.82
C LEU A 422 23.98 5.34 10.86
N ARG A 423 25.07 6.01 11.24
CA ARG A 423 25.16 7.46 11.12
C ARG A 423 24.78 7.75 9.68
N PRO A 424 23.77 8.60 9.42
CA PRO A 424 23.61 9.10 8.07
C PRO A 424 24.92 9.80 7.74
N GLN A 425 25.78 9.16 6.97
CA GLN A 425 26.72 9.88 6.14
C GLN A 425 25.83 10.55 5.10
N MET A 426 25.24 11.69 5.46
CA MET A 426 24.89 12.69 4.48
C MET A 426 26.23 13.16 3.91
N THR A 427 26.80 12.37 3.01
CA THR A 427 27.79 12.91 2.10
C THR A 427 27.08 14.03 1.34
N PRO A 428 27.73 15.18 1.10
CA PRO A 428 27.14 16.26 0.30
C PRO A 428 26.94 15.86 -1.18
N ARG A 429 27.10 14.58 -1.53
CA ARG A 429 26.83 14.05 -2.85
C ARG A 429 25.41 13.48 -2.88
N PRO A 430 24.59 13.81 -3.89
CA PRO A 430 23.31 13.15 -4.08
C PRO A 430 23.52 11.63 -4.09
N TRP A 431 22.72 10.90 -3.31
CA TRP A 431 22.69 9.46 -3.38
C TRP A 431 22.40 9.06 -4.83
N THR A 432 23.36 8.42 -5.48
CA THR A 432 23.19 7.82 -6.79
C THR A 432 22.66 6.41 -6.51
N PRO A 433 21.47 6.03 -7.00
CA PRO A 433 21.04 4.63 -6.90
C PRO A 433 22.14 3.74 -7.51
N PRO A 434 22.37 2.54 -6.96
CA PRO A 434 23.22 1.58 -7.64
C PRO A 434 22.68 1.40 -9.07
N PRO A 435 23.55 1.35 -10.10
CA PRO A 435 23.09 1.11 -11.45
C PRO A 435 22.25 -0.17 -11.46
N SER A 436 21.12 -0.15 -12.17
CA SER A 436 20.29 -1.33 -12.38
C SER A 436 21.20 -2.51 -12.74
N PRO A 437 21.05 -3.69 -12.12
CA PRO A 437 21.92 -4.81 -12.39
C PRO A 437 21.83 -5.13 -13.88
N ILE A 438 22.92 -4.80 -14.59
CA ILE A 438 23.17 -5.35 -15.91
C ILE A 438 23.19 -6.87 -15.71
N THR A 439 22.41 -7.54 -16.54
CA THR A 439 22.07 -8.95 -16.54
C THR A 439 23.28 -9.87 -16.53
N GLN A 440 24.02 -10.04 -15.43
CA GLN A 440 24.96 -11.16 -15.24
C GLN A 440 25.18 -11.52 -13.75
N GLY A 441 24.58 -12.63 -13.32
CA GLY A 441 25.13 -13.56 -12.31
C GLY A 441 25.16 -13.11 -10.83
N PRO A 442 25.24 -14.07 -9.88
CA PRO A 442 24.98 -13.80 -8.47
C PRO A 442 26.23 -13.29 -7.76
N VAL A 443 26.11 -12.13 -7.09
CA VAL A 443 27.10 -11.66 -6.11
C VAL A 443 26.44 -11.71 -4.73
N LEU A 444 26.59 -12.85 -4.05
CA LEU A 444 26.50 -12.95 -2.61
C LEU A 444 27.92 -13.15 -2.10
N ASP A 445 28.63 -12.05 -1.86
CA ASP A 445 29.80 -12.05 -0.99
C ASP A 445 29.78 -10.79 -0.13
N ARG A 446 29.83 -11.03 1.18
CA ARG A 446 29.82 -10.08 2.32
C ARG A 446 28.44 -9.56 2.71
N TRP A 447 27.74 -10.33 3.53
CA TRP A 447 27.24 -9.95 4.86
C TRP A 447 26.96 -11.22 5.67
#